data_AF-A0A7J5DVJ7-F1
#
_entry.id   AF-A0A7J5DVJ7-F1
#
_cell.length_a   1.000
_cell.length_b   1.000
_cell.length_c   1.000
_cell.angle_alpha   90.00
_cell.angle_beta   90.00
_cell.angle_gamma   90.00
#
_symmetry.space_group_name_H-M   'P 1'
#
loop_
_entity.id
_entity.type
_entity.pdbx_description
1 polymer ?
#
loop_
_entity_poly.entity_id
_entity_poly.type
_entity_poly.pdbx_seq_one_letter_code
_entity_poly.pdbx_strand_id
1 'polypeptide(L)'
;MRSENIADALGVPEVVKAADVTCQAFPVQIEGELHDGRRFYFRYRFGRAGIGIGATDHDAVRDQRGDVEYGGEFSGDLDEGEELREVFGRAWAARAAR
;
A
#
# COMPACT_ATOMS: atom_id res chain seq x y z
N MET A 1 13.75 11.63 -12.14
CA MET A 1 12.46 11.78 -11.44
C MET A 1 12.78 11.62 -9.97
N ARG A 2 12.60 12.65 -9.13
CA ARG A 2 12.97 12.57 -7.71
C ARG A 2 11.91 11.72 -7.03
N SER A 3 12.31 10.56 -6.52
CA SER A 3 11.54 9.77 -5.58
C SER A 3 11.40 10.59 -4.30
N GLU A 4 10.41 11.49 -4.26
CA GLU A 4 9.98 12.04 -2.98
C GLU A 4 9.52 10.86 -2.15
N ASN A 5 10.13 10.72 -0.98
CA ASN A 5 9.95 9.58 -0.09
C ASN A 5 8.47 9.44 0.26
N ILE A 6 7.77 8.57 -0.46
CA ILE A 6 6.31 8.47 -0.36
C ILE A 6 5.90 7.93 1.01
N ALA A 7 6.85 7.43 1.81
CA ALA A 7 6.68 7.08 3.22
C ALA A 7 6.14 8.27 4.06
N ASP A 8 6.72 9.46 3.90
CA ASP A 8 6.25 10.68 4.58
C ASP A 8 4.87 11.12 4.04
N ALA A 9 4.63 10.87 2.75
CA ALA A 9 3.36 11.18 2.13
C ALA A 9 2.25 10.23 2.59
N LEU A 10 2.46 8.92 2.73
CA LEU A 10 1.37 7.98 2.98
C LEU A 10 0.76 8.05 4.40
N GLY A 11 1.33 8.83 5.32
CA GLY A 11 0.77 9.03 6.67
C GLY A 11 0.75 7.77 7.55
N VAL A 12 1.62 6.80 7.22
CA VAL A 12 1.73 5.45 7.84
C VAL A 12 3.02 5.32 8.65
N PRO A 13 3.10 4.35 9.58
CA PRO A 13 3.85 4.50 10.82
C PRO A 13 5.36 4.55 10.59
N GLU A 14 6.10 5.01 11.59
CA GLU A 14 7.59 5.05 11.71
C GLU A 14 8.31 3.71 11.40
N VAL A 15 7.58 2.67 10.99
CA VAL A 15 8.06 1.36 10.59
C VAL A 15 8.39 1.27 9.10
N VAL A 16 7.92 2.18 8.24
CA VAL A 16 8.24 2.18 6.79
C VAL A 16 9.54 2.96 6.53
N LYS A 17 10.55 2.27 6.03
CA LYS A 17 11.86 2.82 5.70
C LYS A 17 11.89 3.49 4.33
N ALA A 18 11.24 2.89 3.34
CA ALA A 18 11.18 3.38 1.96
C ALA A 18 9.93 2.82 1.27
N ALA A 19 9.37 3.58 0.35
CA ALA A 19 8.19 3.18 -0.42
C ALA A 19 8.17 3.87 -1.79
N ASP A 20 7.82 3.11 -2.82
CA ASP A 20 7.73 3.54 -4.20
C ASP A 20 6.40 3.09 -4.80
N VAL A 21 5.70 4.01 -5.48
CA VAL A 21 4.53 3.64 -6.28
C VAL A 21 5.02 3.00 -7.56
N THR A 22 4.78 1.70 -7.73
CA THR A 22 5.22 0.94 -8.90
C THR A 22 4.20 0.92 -10.03
N CYS A 23 2.92 1.19 -9.73
CA CYS A 23 1.86 1.39 -10.71
C CYS A 23 0.83 2.38 -10.16
N GLN A 24 0.55 3.46 -10.89
CA GLN A 24 -0.49 4.45 -10.56
C GLN A 24 -1.79 4.22 -11.33
N ALA A 25 -1.75 3.37 -12.36
CA ALA A 25 -2.94 3.01 -13.14
C ALA A 25 -3.80 2.00 -12.38
N PHE A 26 -4.76 1.37 -13.06
CA PHE A 26 -5.61 0.31 -12.51
C PHE A 26 -4.93 -1.06 -12.67
N PRO A 27 -4.32 -1.69 -11.65
CA PRO A 27 -4.38 -1.41 -10.20
C PRO A 27 -3.28 -0.48 -9.67
N VAL A 28 -3.59 0.28 -8.62
CA VAL A 28 -2.58 1.07 -7.90
C VAL A 28 -1.74 0.12 -7.06
N GLN A 29 -0.42 0.25 -7.15
CA GLN A 29 0.57 -0.62 -6.50
C GLN A 29 1.65 0.20 -5.83
N ILE A 30 1.96 -0.15 -4.58
CA ILE A 30 3.06 0.46 -3.83
C ILE A 30 3.89 -0.67 -3.24
N GLU A 31 5.19 -0.59 -3.44
CA GLU A 31 6.17 -1.51 -2.88
C GLU A 31 7.08 -0.75 -1.92
N GLY A 32 7.54 -1.42 -0.86
CA GLY A 32 8.48 -0.79 0.04
C GLY A 32 9.11 -1.70 1.08
N GLU A 33 9.90 -1.10 1.94
CA GLU A 33 10.72 -1.75 2.95
C GLU A 33 10.37 -1.22 4.34
N LEU A 34 10.37 -2.11 5.32
CA LEU A 34 10.22 -1.79 6.73
C LEU A 34 11.59 -1.63 7.40
N HIS A 35 11.64 -0.92 8.53
CA HIS A 35 12.87 -0.74 9.30
C HIS A 35 13.48 -2.03 9.83
N ASP A 36 12.69 -3.10 9.95
CA ASP A 36 13.18 -4.43 10.32
C ASP A 36 13.67 -5.28 9.14
N GLY A 37 13.68 -4.71 7.92
CA GLY A 37 14.16 -5.35 6.70
C GLY A 37 13.11 -6.17 5.95
N ARG A 38 11.88 -6.29 6.46
CA ARG A 38 10.77 -6.91 5.71
C ARG A 38 10.30 -6.02 4.56
N ARG A 39 9.70 -6.64 3.55
CA ARG A 39 9.09 -5.99 2.39
C ARG A 39 7.59 -5.91 2.55
N PHE A 40 6.98 -4.82 2.10
CA PHE A 40 5.52 -4.72 2.01
C PHE A 40 5.09 -4.50 0.56
N TYR A 41 3.88 -4.96 0.26
CA TYR A 41 3.23 -4.75 -1.03
C TYR A 41 1.78 -4.32 -0.79
N PHE A 42 1.45 -3.11 -1.21
CA PHE A 42 0.10 -2.59 -1.23
C PHE A 42 -0.46 -2.68 -2.65
N ARG A 43 -1.74 -3.06 -2.74
CA ARG A 43 -2.47 -3.05 -3.99
C ARG A 43 -3.91 -2.63 -3.78
N TYR A 44 -4.37 -1.70 -4.61
CA TYR A 44 -5.76 -1.29 -4.71
C TYR A 44 -6.33 -1.57 -6.11
N ARG A 45 -7.47 -2.27 -6.16
CA ARG A 45 -8.15 -2.61 -7.42
C ARG A 45 -9.64 -2.88 -7.19
N PHE A 46 -10.51 -2.32 -8.05
CA PHE A 46 -11.97 -2.54 -7.99
C PHE A 46 -12.54 -2.28 -6.58
N GLY A 47 -12.17 -1.14 -5.99
CA GLY A 47 -12.60 -0.78 -4.63
C GLY A 47 -12.05 -1.66 -3.51
N ARG A 48 -11.02 -2.49 -3.77
CA ARG A 48 -10.41 -3.37 -2.76
C ARG A 48 -8.94 -3.07 -2.60
N ALA A 49 -8.55 -2.73 -1.37
CA ALA A 49 -7.17 -2.52 -0.94
C ALA A 49 -6.67 -3.67 -0.09
N GLY A 50 -5.37 -3.93 -0.18
CA GLY A 50 -4.72 -4.97 0.58
C GLY A 50 -3.24 -4.74 0.76
N ILE A 51 -2.69 -5.20 1.89
CA ILE A 51 -1.27 -5.14 2.21
C ILE A 51 -0.77 -6.53 2.56
N GLY A 52 0.27 -6.97 1.86
CA GLY A 52 1.06 -8.15 2.25
C GLY A 52 2.41 -7.74 2.80
N ILE A 53 2.94 -8.53 3.74
CA ILE A 53 4.26 -8.32 4.34
C ILE A 53 5.05 -9.62 4.24
N GLY A 54 6.30 -9.56 3.79
CA GLY A 54 7.14 -10.73 3.58
C GLY A 54 8.63 -10.47 3.78
N ALA A 55 9.42 -11.53 3.78
CA ALA A 55 10.89 -11.41 3.80
C ALA A 55 11.44 -10.93 2.44
N THR A 56 10.70 -11.19 1.36
CA THR A 56 11.00 -10.75 -0.01
C THR A 56 9.79 -10.07 -0.64
N ASP A 57 9.98 -9.36 -1.75
CA ASP A 57 8.86 -8.78 -2.52
C ASP A 57 7.89 -9.87 -2.98
N HIS A 58 8.41 -11.04 -3.36
CA HIS A 58 7.57 -12.17 -3.76
C HIS A 58 6.69 -12.68 -2.62
N ASP A 59 7.25 -12.76 -1.41
CA ASP A 59 6.49 -13.15 -0.22
C ASP A 59 5.44 -12.11 0.13
N ALA A 60 5.78 -10.81 0.04
CA ALA A 60 4.86 -9.72 0.29
C ALA A 60 3.69 -9.71 -0.72
N VAL A 61 3.95 -9.95 -2.01
CA VAL A 61 2.91 -10.08 -3.03
C VAL A 61 2.01 -11.28 -2.76
N ARG A 62 2.58 -12.42 -2.32
CA ARG A 62 1.82 -13.63 -1.99
C ARG A 62 0.99 -13.50 -0.71
N ASP A 63 1.48 -12.74 0.27
CA ASP A 63 0.75 -12.45 1.50
C ASP A 63 -0.32 -11.36 1.30
N GLN A 64 -0.40 -10.73 0.12
CA GLN A 64 -1.36 -9.67 -0.14
C GLN A 64 -2.79 -10.19 -0.03
N ARG A 65 -3.58 -9.57 0.85
CA ARG A 65 -4.99 -9.88 1.04
C ARG A 65 -5.80 -8.60 0.90
N GLY A 66 -6.91 -8.66 0.16
CA GLY A 66 -7.86 -7.55 0.02
C GLY A 66 -8.62 -7.33 1.33
N ASP A 67 -7.95 -6.72 2.31
CA ASP A 67 -8.43 -6.60 3.68
C ASP A 67 -9.34 -5.37 3.90
N VAL A 68 -9.40 -4.45 2.93
CA VAL A 68 -10.24 -3.24 3.02
C VAL A 68 -11.03 -3.03 1.75
N GLU A 69 -12.33 -2.84 1.90
CA GLU A 69 -13.20 -2.31 0.85
C GLU A 69 -13.27 -0.78 1.00
N TYR A 70 -12.98 -0.07 -0.07
CA TYR A 70 -13.01 1.39 -0.14
C TYR A 70 -13.52 1.81 -1.53
N GLY A 71 -14.56 2.63 -1.58
CA GLY A 71 -15.21 3.06 -2.82
C GLY A 71 -16.31 2.11 -3.35
N GLY A 72 -16.81 2.39 -4.56
CA GLY A 72 -17.84 1.60 -5.26
C GLY A 72 -17.31 0.87 -6.50
N GLU A 73 -18.21 0.23 -7.28
CA GLU A 73 -17.95 -0.73 -8.37
C GLU A 73 -17.01 -0.25 -9.51
N PHE A 74 -16.65 1.05 -9.53
CA PHE A 74 -15.76 1.67 -10.52
C PHE A 74 -14.66 2.56 -9.92
N SER A 75 -14.39 2.46 -8.61
CA SER A 75 -13.28 3.18 -7.96
C SER A 75 -11.96 2.45 -8.19
N GLY A 76 -11.02 3.13 -8.83
CA GLY A 76 -9.98 2.47 -9.61
C GLY A 76 -8.73 3.26 -9.78
N ASP A 77 -8.95 4.51 -10.16
CA ASP A 77 -7.98 5.56 -10.09
C ASP A 77 -8.07 6.12 -8.66
N LEU A 78 -7.01 5.93 -7.86
CA LEU A 78 -6.79 6.74 -6.67
C LEU A 78 -5.92 7.89 -7.14
N ASP A 79 -6.45 9.11 -7.13
CA ASP A 79 -5.60 10.28 -7.34
C ASP A 79 -4.56 10.35 -6.21
N GLU A 80 -3.31 10.66 -6.58
CA GLU A 80 -2.22 10.82 -5.63
C GLU A 80 -2.60 11.90 -4.59
N GLY A 81 -2.74 11.52 -3.32
CA GLY A 81 -3.16 12.48 -2.30
C GLY A 81 -3.87 11.86 -1.10
N GLU A 82 -4.93 12.53 -0.65
CA GLU A 82 -5.67 12.20 0.58
C GLU A 82 -6.38 10.84 0.50
N GLU A 83 -6.95 10.48 -0.66
CA GLU A 83 -7.60 9.19 -0.85
C GLU A 83 -6.59 8.03 -0.80
N LEU A 84 -5.45 8.14 -1.49
CA LEU A 84 -4.41 7.11 -1.42
C LEU A 84 -3.89 6.91 0.00
N ARG A 85 -3.67 8.01 0.74
CA ARG A 85 -3.28 7.99 2.16
C ARG A 85 -4.31 7.28 3.02
N GLU A 86 -5.58 7.62 2.85
CA GLU A 86 -6.68 7.03 3.61
C GLU A 86 -6.80 5.53 3.35
N VAL A 87 -6.82 5.12 2.08
CA VAL A 87 -6.93 3.71 1.68
C VAL A 87 -5.74 2.90 2.19
N PHE A 88 -4.53 3.42 2.01
CA PHE A 88 -3.32 2.79 2.51
C PHE A 88 -3.36 2.64 4.03
N GLY A 89 -3.69 3.71 4.75
CA GLY A 89 -3.77 3.71 6.22
C GLY A 89 -4.80 2.72 6.76
N ARG A 90 -5.98 2.65 6.14
CA ARG A 90 -7.01 1.65 6.49
C ARG A 90 -6.51 0.23 6.26
N ALA A 91 -5.91 -0.05 5.10
CA ALA A 91 -5.38 -1.37 4.78
C ALA A 91 -4.25 -1.79 5.73
N TRP A 92 -3.40 -0.83 6.11
CA TRP A 92 -2.34 -1.03 7.10
C TRP A 92 -2.89 -1.36 8.48
N ALA A 93 -3.86 -0.58 8.98
CA ALA A 93 -4.49 -0.80 10.27
C ALA A 93 -5.22 -2.16 10.34
N ALA A 94 -5.94 -2.53 9.27
CA ALA A 94 -6.62 -3.82 9.17
C ALA A 94 -5.63 -4.99 9.25
N ARG A 95 -4.43 -4.84 8.67
CA ARG A 95 -3.36 -5.83 8.74
C ARG A 95 -2.72 -5.94 10.13
N ALA A 96 -2.56 -4.81 10.83
CA ALA A 96 -1.92 -4.72 12.14
C ALA A 96 -2.81 -5.19 13.31
N ALA A 97 -4.14 -5.17 13.15
CA ALA A 97 -5.10 -5.63 14.16
C ALA A 97 -5.18 -7.18 14.29
N ARG A 98 -4.30 -7.92 13.63
CA ARG A 98 -4.20 -9.39 13.66
C ARG A 98 -2.87 -9.81 14.27
#